data_AF-A0A1Q5TCI1-F1
#
_entry.id   AF-A0A1Q5TCI1-F1
#
_cell.length_a   1.000
_cell.length_b   1.000
_cell.length_c   1.000
_cell.angle_alpha   90.00
_cell.angle_beta   90.00
_cell.angle_gamma   90.00
#
_symmetry.space_group_name_H-M   'P 1'
#
loop_
_entity.id
_entity.type
_entity.pdbx_description
1 polymer ?
#
loop_
_entity_poly.entity_id
_entity_poly.type
_entity_poly.pdbx_seq_one_letter_code
_entity_poly.pdbx_strand_id
1 'polypeptide(L)'
;MADFRVPINYQTPKFPSLYDPLPSHHKEAYYLYYTTDIWRFTLYWTLIFYGATHLTVAGCAVLTHCRNWSVIWLVPLLYSVVAGLEALLAGSIVGLV
;
A
#
# COMPACT_ATOMS: atom_id res chain seq x y z
N MET A 1 9.05 -19.41 -22.95
CA MET A 1 8.08 -18.50 -23.58
C MET A 1 6.93 -18.40 -22.59
N ALA A 2 6.82 -17.30 -21.84
CA ALA A 2 5.74 -17.15 -20.87
C ALA A 2 4.43 -16.98 -21.64
N ASP A 3 3.53 -17.93 -21.50
CA ASP A 3 2.19 -17.85 -22.07
C ASP A 3 1.42 -16.81 -21.25
N PHE A 4 1.12 -15.65 -21.83
CA PHE A 4 0.37 -14.57 -21.17
C PHE A 4 -1.12 -14.92 -20.97
N ARG A 5 -1.50 -16.18 -21.16
CA ARG A 5 -2.89 -16.60 -20.99
C ARG A 5 -3.15 -16.81 -19.52
N VAL A 6 -4.20 -16.14 -19.06
CA VAL A 6 -4.75 -16.34 -17.72
C VAL A 6 -5.09 -17.83 -17.56
N PRO A 7 -4.60 -18.51 -16.49
CA PRO A 7 -4.96 -19.89 -16.22
C PRO A 7 -6.48 -20.07 -16.15
N ILE A 8 -6.97 -21.20 -16.66
CA ILE A 8 -8.42 -21.48 -16.77
C ILE A 8 -9.12 -21.49 -15.40
N ASN A 9 -8.38 -21.83 -14.34
CA ASN A 9 -8.83 -21.82 -12.95
C ASN A 9 -8.19 -20.67 -12.15
N TYR A 10 -7.79 -19.58 -12.81
CA TYR A 10 -7.22 -18.42 -12.14
C TYR A 10 -8.21 -17.83 -11.15
N GLN A 11 -7.71 -17.59 -9.93
CA GLN A 11 -8.40 -16.86 -8.89
C GLN A 11 -7.48 -15.73 -8.44
N THR A 12 -8.01 -14.51 -8.36
CA THR A 12 -7.22 -13.36 -7.91
C THR A 12 -6.74 -13.61 -6.48
N PRO A 13 -5.42 -13.56 -6.23
CA PRO A 13 -4.87 -13.72 -4.89
C PRO A 13 -5.35 -12.60 -3.96
N LYS A 14 -5.52 -12.91 -2.68
CA LYS A 14 -5.96 -11.94 -1.68
C LYS A 14 -4.81 -11.00 -1.30
N PHE A 15 -5.09 -9.70 -1.19
CA PHE A 15 -4.21 -8.73 -0.54
C PHE A 15 -3.93 -9.14 0.92
N PRO A 16 -2.74 -8.91 1.53
CA PRO A 16 -1.62 -8.08 1.07
C PRO A 16 -0.50 -8.79 0.33
N SER A 17 -0.42 -10.12 0.42
CA SER A 17 0.77 -10.88 0.01
C SER A 17 0.49 -11.72 -1.24
N LEU A 18 1.34 -11.60 -2.26
CA LEU A 18 1.37 -12.49 -3.42
C LEU A 18 2.24 -13.73 -3.21
N TYR A 19 3.07 -13.73 -2.17
CA TYR A 19 4.01 -14.80 -1.88
C TYR A 19 3.84 -15.23 -0.44
N ASP A 20 3.90 -16.54 -0.21
CA ASP A 20 4.03 -17.07 1.13
C ASP A 20 5.49 -16.92 1.58
N PRO A 21 5.77 -16.18 2.67
CA PRO A 21 7.12 -16.08 3.21
C PRO A 21 7.60 -17.39 3.85
N LEU A 22 6.71 -18.34 4.12
CA LEU A 22 7.02 -19.62 4.76
C LEU A 22 7.14 -20.73 3.70
N PRO A 23 8.31 -21.38 3.56
CA PRO A 23 8.58 -22.35 2.50
C PRO A 23 7.79 -23.67 2.63
N SER A 24 7.03 -23.85 3.70
CA SER A 24 6.26 -25.07 4.00
C SER A 24 4.93 -25.14 3.24
N HIS A 25 4.46 -24.05 2.66
CA HIS A 25 3.16 -24.01 1.99
C HIS A 25 3.34 -23.47 0.55
N HIS A 26 3.34 -24.40 -0.41
CA HIS A 26 3.18 -24.16 -1.85
C HIS A 26 4.29 -23.33 -2.54
N LYS A 27 5.07 -23.99 -3.41
CA LYS A 27 6.10 -23.39 -4.28
C LYS A 27 5.53 -22.64 -5.50
N GLU A 28 4.31 -22.16 -5.44
CA GLU A 28 3.66 -21.50 -6.58
C GLU A 28 3.72 -19.99 -6.42
N ALA A 29 4.32 -19.32 -7.40
CA ALA A 29 4.31 -17.87 -7.49
C ALA A 29 2.91 -17.41 -7.92
N TYR A 30 2.24 -16.60 -7.09
CA TYR A 30 0.97 -16.00 -7.47
C TYR A 30 1.23 -14.71 -8.25
N TYR A 31 0.59 -14.60 -9.42
CA TYR A 31 0.69 -13.44 -10.29
C TYR A 31 -0.67 -12.79 -10.45
N LEU A 32 -0.68 -11.47 -10.55
CA LEU A 32 -1.87 -10.70 -10.89
C LEU A 32 -1.91 -10.56 -12.41
N TYR A 33 -2.98 -11.05 -13.03
CA TYR A 33 -3.13 -10.99 -14.50
C TYR A 33 -4.03 -9.85 -14.96
N TYR A 34 -5.01 -9.44 -14.16
CA TYR A 34 -5.90 -8.35 -14.51
C TYR A 34 -5.29 -7.00 -14.09
N THR A 35 -5.24 -6.05 -15.03
CA THR A 35 -4.73 -4.69 -14.80
C THR A 35 -5.41 -4.01 -13.62
N THR A 36 -6.71 -4.19 -13.44
CA THR A 36 -7.46 -3.64 -12.30
C THR A 36 -6.97 -4.17 -10.96
N ASP A 37 -6.58 -5.45 -10.90
CA ASP A 37 -6.08 -6.07 -9.67
C ASP A 37 -4.64 -5.63 -9.39
N ILE A 38 -3.81 -5.50 -10.43
CA ILE A 38 -2.46 -4.92 -10.34
C ILE A 38 -2.53 -3.48 -9.80
N TRP A 39 -3.36 -2.64 -10.41
CA TRP A 39 -3.54 -1.25 -10.00
C TRP A 39 -4.03 -1.11 -8.56
N ARG A 40 -5.00 -1.92 -8.13
CA ARG A 40 -5.46 -1.93 -6.73
C ARG A 40 -4.35 -2.35 -5.77
N PHE A 41 -3.58 -3.37 -6.14
CA PHE A 41 -2.49 -3.87 -5.33
C PHE A 41 -1.41 -2.80 -5.13
N THR A 42 -0.97 -2.15 -6.22
CA THR A 42 0.03 -1.06 -6.13
C THR A 42 -0.52 0.12 -5.34
N LEU A 43 -1.76 0.54 -5.61
CA LEU A 43 -2.38 1.68 -4.93
C LEU A 43 -2.51 1.46 -3.42
N TYR A 44 -2.98 0.29 -2.98
CA TYR A 44 -3.10 -0.01 -1.55
C TYR A 44 -1.75 -0.08 -0.85
N TRP A 45 -0.73 -0.68 -1.48
CA TRP A 45 0.62 -0.68 -0.92
C TRP A 45 1.21 0.72 -0.83
N THR A 46 1.05 1.55 -1.86
CA THR A 46 1.52 2.94 -1.84
C THR A 46 0.83 3.72 -0.71
N LEU A 47 -0.48 3.58 -0.54
CA LEU A 47 -1.22 4.21 0.57
C LEU A 47 -0.69 3.78 1.94
N ILE A 48 -0.41 2.50 2.13
CA ILE A 48 0.12 2.00 3.41
C ILE A 48 1.52 2.56 3.67
N PHE A 49 2.43 2.54 2.70
CA PHE A 49 3.79 3.04 2.91
C PHE A 49 3.84 4.55 3.16
N TYR A 50 3.10 5.33 2.38
CA TYR A 50 3.02 6.78 2.56
C TYR A 50 2.31 7.12 3.88
N GLY A 51 1.19 6.47 4.16
CA GLY A 51 0.47 6.66 5.43
C GLY A 51 1.35 6.32 6.64
N ALA A 52 2.01 5.16 6.64
CA ALA A 52 2.86 4.74 7.75
C ALA A 52 4.05 5.68 8.00
N THR A 53 4.73 6.12 6.93
CA THR A 53 5.85 7.06 7.04
C THR A 53 5.41 8.41 7.58
N HIS A 54 4.34 8.98 7.04
CA HIS A 54 3.80 10.26 7.48
C HIS A 54 3.26 10.21 8.91
N LEU A 55 2.57 9.13 9.28
CA LEU A 55 2.10 8.92 10.65
C LEU A 55 3.26 8.73 11.63
N THR A 56 4.35 8.08 11.22
CA THR A 56 5.56 7.95 12.06
C THR A 56 6.16 9.32 12.35
N VAL A 57 6.35 10.16 11.31
CA VAL A 57 6.87 11.53 11.47
C VAL A 57 5.92 12.40 12.30
N ALA A 58 4.62 12.33 12.03
CA ALA A 58 3.61 13.02 12.83
C ALA A 58 3.63 12.57 14.29
N GLY A 59 3.80 11.27 14.56
CA GLY A 59 3.97 10.72 15.91
C GLY A 59 5.20 11.29 16.61
N CYS A 60 6.35 11.37 15.93
CA CYS A 60 7.54 12.02 16.47
C CYS A 60 7.31 13.51 16.78
N ALA A 61 6.57 14.22 15.92
CA ALA A 61 6.22 15.62 16.15
C ALA A 61 5.28 15.80 17.36
N VAL A 62 4.28 14.93 17.51
CA VAL A 62 3.37 14.90 18.66
C VAL A 62 4.17 14.64 19.95
N LEU A 63 5.06 13.65 19.96
CA LEU A 63 5.86 13.29 21.14
C LEU A 63 6.81 14.42 21.59
N THR A 64 7.38 15.16 20.62
CA THR A 64 8.28 16.27 20.92
C THR A 64 7.54 17.57 21.28
N HIS A 65 6.30 17.74 20.81
CA HIS A 65 5.49 18.95 21.02
C HIS A 65 4.27 18.73 21.93
N CYS A 66 4.42 17.94 23.01
CA CYS A 66 3.34 17.62 23.97
C CYS A 66 2.76 18.80 24.76
N ARG A 67 3.22 20.04 24.54
CA ARG A 67 2.83 21.21 25.37
C ARG A 67 1.42 21.72 25.08
N ASN A 68 0.95 21.62 23.83
CA ASN A 68 -0.34 22.17 23.41
C ASN A 68 -1.26 21.11 22.80
N TRP A 69 -1.94 20.37 23.67
CA TRP A 69 -2.73 19.18 23.34
C TRP A 69 -3.92 19.43 22.40
N SER A 70 -4.49 20.65 22.38
CA SER A 70 -5.60 20.97 21.47
C SER A 70 -5.17 21.10 20.01
N VAL A 71 -3.95 21.58 19.74
CA VAL A 71 -3.44 21.78 18.36
C VAL A 71 -2.70 20.56 17.84
N ILE A 72 -2.26 19.67 18.75
CA ILE A 72 -1.39 18.54 18.42
C ILE A 72 -2.04 17.54 17.45
N TRP A 73 -3.36 17.39 17.51
CA TRP A 73 -4.12 16.47 16.65
C TRP A 73 -4.29 16.98 15.21
N LEU A 74 -4.07 18.28 14.98
CA LEU A 74 -4.06 18.85 13.63
C LEU A 74 -2.91 18.29 12.80
N VAL A 75 -1.76 18.03 13.44
CA VAL A 75 -0.54 17.53 12.77
C VAL A 75 -0.74 16.17 12.10
N PRO A 76 -1.15 15.09 12.80
CA PRO A 76 -1.38 13.79 12.17
C PRO A 76 -2.51 13.84 11.14
N LEU A 77 -3.53 14.69 11.33
CA LEU A 77 -4.61 14.85 10.36
C LEU A 77 -4.10 15.44 9.04
N LEU A 78 -3.33 16.55 9.10
CA LEU A 78 -2.74 17.15 7.91
C LEU A 78 -1.76 16.20 7.20
N TYR A 79 -0.91 15.53 7.96
CA TYR A 79 0.03 14.55 7.42
C TYR A 79 -0.69 13.38 6.73
N SER A 80 -1.83 12.94 7.26
CA SER A 80 -2.63 11.87 6.65
C SER A 80 -3.28 12.31 5.33
N VAL A 81 -3.76 13.56 5.25
CA VAL A 81 -4.34 14.11 4.00
C VAL A 81 -3.28 14.23 2.92
N VAL A 82 -2.11 14.78 3.25
CA VAL A 82 -0.98 14.89 2.31
C VAL A 82 -0.53 13.50 1.85
N ALA A 83 -0.33 12.56 2.78
CA ALA A 83 0.03 11.18 2.45
C ALA A 83 -0.99 10.51 1.53
N GLY A 84 -2.28 10.71 1.77
CA GLY A 84 -3.35 10.16 0.94
C GLY A 84 -3.29 10.70 -0.50
N LEU A 85 -3.12 12.02 -0.67
CA LEU A 85 -3.02 12.63 -2.00
C LEU A 85 -1.80 12.14 -2.77
N GLU A 86 -0.62 12.17 -2.14
CA GLU A 86 0.63 11.69 -2.71
C GLU A 86 0.53 10.21 -3.12
N ALA A 87 -0.01 9.37 -2.24
CA ALA A 87 -0.15 7.96 -2.49
C ALA A 87 -1.16 7.62 -3.58
N LEU A 88 -2.27 8.37 -3.67
CA LEU A 88 -3.24 8.22 -4.75
C LEU A 88 -2.61 8.52 -6.11
N LEU A 89 -1.83 9.61 -6.20
CA LEU A 89 -1.15 10.00 -7.43
C LEU A 89 -0.05 8.98 -7.79
N ALA A 90 0.88 8.71 -6.87
CA ALA A 90 1.99 7.80 -7.10
C ALA A 90 1.50 6.37 -7.39
N GLY A 91 0.57 5.86 -6.58
CA GLY A 91 0.04 4.50 -6.72
C GLY A 91 -0.78 4.31 -8.00
N SER A 92 -1.52 5.35 -8.44
CA SER A 92 -2.29 5.29 -9.68
C SER A 92 -1.40 5.34 -10.92
N ILE A 93 -0.40 6.22 -10.94
CA ILE A 93 0.53 6.32 -12.08
C ILE A 93 1.31 5.02 -12.21
N VAL A 94 1.94 4.54 -11.13
CA VAL A 94 2.75 3.31 -11.13
C VAL A 94 1.89 2.06 -11.41
N GLY A 95 0.63 2.04 -10.97
CA GLY A 95 -0.26 0.90 -11.20
C GLY A 95 -0.84 0.80 -12.61
N LEU A 96 -0.74 1.86 -13.41
CA LEU A 96 -1.33 1.93 -14.76
C LEU A 96 -0.27 1.84 -15.88
N VAL A 97 0.96 2.28 -15.60
CA VAL A 97 2.12 2.22 -16.52
C VAL A 97 2.79 0.85 -16.50
#